data_AF-A0A259M908-F1
#
_entry.id   AF-A0A259M908-F1
#
_cell.length_a   1.000
_cell.length_b   1.000
_cell.length_c   1.000
_cell.angle_alpha   90.00
_cell.angle_beta   90.00
_cell.angle_gamma   90.00
#
_symmetry.space_group_name_H-M   'P 1'
#
loop_
_entity.id
_entity.type
_entity.pdbx_description
1 polymer ?
#
loop_
_entity_poly.entity_id
_entity_poly.type
_entity_poly.pdbx_seq_one_letter_code
_entity_poly.pdbx_strand_id
1 'polypeptide(L)'
;QVRALALHIACDVHPLNNLRVLQYLSSELGVADEAKNTWYRHWVALGLAAVEEGLAVFDGRLSLGERPGYLEACLIPQLYNARRFNCDLAAYPRIVAMAARCEPLEAFQLAAPEVQADAQ
;
A
#
# COMPACT_ATOMS: atom_id res chain seq x y z
N GLN A 1 -16.40 4.62 -6.80
CA GLN A 1 -14.95 4.78 -7.08
C GLN A 1 -14.09 4.44 -5.87
N VAL A 2 -14.30 5.06 -4.70
CA VAL A 2 -13.57 4.74 -3.44
C VAL A 2 -13.52 3.23 -3.15
N ARG A 3 -14.66 2.53 -3.24
CA ARG A 3 -14.75 1.08 -3.03
C ARG A 3 -13.85 0.28 -3.98
N ALA A 4 -13.85 0.65 -5.27
CA ALA A 4 -13.09 -0.06 -6.27
C ALA A 4 -11.57 0.08 -6.02
N LEU A 5 -11.10 1.29 -5.71
CA LEU A 5 -9.68 1.52 -5.41
C LEU A 5 -9.23 0.84 -4.12
N ALA A 6 -10.05 0.87 -3.08
CA ALA A 6 -9.74 0.16 -1.84
C ALA A 6 -9.69 -1.36 -2.05
N LEU A 7 -10.65 -1.91 -2.80
CA LEU A 7 -10.64 -3.34 -3.15
C LEU A 7 -9.48 -3.71 -4.06
N HIS A 8 -9.06 -2.83 -4.96
CA HIS A 8 -7.88 -3.11 -5.80
C HIS A 8 -6.63 -3.34 -4.92
N ILE A 9 -6.44 -2.51 -3.89
CA ILE A 9 -5.36 -2.72 -2.91
C ILE A 9 -5.59 -4.01 -2.11
N ALA A 10 -6.80 -4.17 -1.54
CA ALA A 10 -7.11 -5.23 -0.60
C ALA A 10 -7.22 -6.63 -1.23
N CYS A 11 -7.53 -6.72 -2.52
CA CYS A 11 -7.78 -7.97 -3.24
C CYS A 11 -6.68 -8.28 -4.26
N ASP A 12 -6.18 -7.27 -4.98
CA ASP A 12 -5.32 -7.49 -6.15
C ASP A 12 -3.83 -7.23 -5.85
N VAL A 13 -3.51 -6.60 -4.71
CA VAL A 13 -2.12 -6.32 -4.30
C VAL A 13 -1.75 -7.04 -3.00
N HIS A 14 -2.44 -6.71 -1.91
CA HIS A 14 -2.06 -7.20 -0.58
C HIS A 14 -2.05 -8.73 -0.46
N PRO A 15 -3.03 -9.49 -1.00
CA PRO A 15 -3.06 -10.94 -0.84
C PRO A 15 -1.88 -11.66 -1.52
N LEU A 16 -1.41 -11.16 -2.67
CA LEU A 16 -0.30 -11.75 -3.44
C LEU A 16 1.06 -11.51 -2.76
N ASN A 17 1.15 -10.46 -1.95
CA ASN A 17 2.36 -10.03 -1.26
C ASN A 17 2.33 -10.33 0.25
N ASN A 18 1.32 -11.06 0.71
CA ASN A 18 1.20 -11.44 2.11
C ASN A 18 2.33 -12.40 2.51
N LEU A 19 2.78 -12.31 3.76
CA LEU A 19 3.88 -13.13 4.30
C LEU A 19 3.68 -14.63 4.04
N ARG A 20 2.46 -15.15 4.20
CA ARG A 20 2.18 -16.59 3.95
C ARG A 20 2.44 -17.00 2.50
N VAL A 21 2.18 -16.11 1.54
CA VAL A 21 2.41 -16.36 0.11
C VAL A 21 3.91 -16.27 -0.17
N LEU A 22 4.57 -15.23 0.36
CA LEU A 22 6.02 -15.07 0.21
C LEU A 22 6.81 -16.25 0.83
N GLN A 23 6.35 -16.78 1.96
CA GLN A 23 6.92 -17.97 2.59
C GLN A 23 6.69 -19.23 1.75
N TYR A 24 5.50 -19.38 1.16
CA TYR A 24 5.24 -20.50 0.25
C TYR A 24 6.17 -20.46 -0.98
N LEU A 25 6.39 -19.28 -1.57
CA LEU A 25 7.33 -19.10 -2.68
C LEU A 25 8.74 -19.57 -2.30
N SER A 26 9.26 -19.17 -1.14
CA SER A 26 10.62 -19.54 -0.73
C SER A 26 10.73 -20.99 -0.27
N SER A 27 9.82 -21.45 0.59
CA SER A 27 9.94 -22.72 1.30
C SER A 27 9.47 -23.91 0.47
N GLU A 28 8.36 -23.77 -0.24
CA GLU A 28 7.74 -24.87 -0.99
C GLU A 28 8.18 -24.88 -2.46
N LEU A 29 8.30 -23.69 -3.06
CA LEU A 29 8.69 -23.57 -4.48
C LEU A 29 10.18 -23.28 -4.69
N GLY A 30 10.96 -23.07 -3.62
CA GLY A 30 12.40 -22.84 -3.70
C GLY A 30 12.78 -21.54 -4.42
N VAL A 31 11.87 -20.55 -4.47
CA VAL A 31 12.12 -19.26 -5.14
C VAL A 31 13.18 -18.48 -4.38
N ALA A 32 14.25 -18.10 -5.08
CA ALA A 32 15.33 -17.29 -4.53
C ALA A 32 14.84 -15.90 -4.08
N ASP A 33 15.53 -15.30 -3.10
CA ASP A 33 15.12 -14.02 -2.51
C ASP A 33 14.97 -12.89 -3.54
N GLU A 34 15.87 -12.78 -4.52
CA GLU A 34 15.77 -11.72 -5.52
C GLU A 34 14.56 -11.91 -6.46
N ALA A 35 14.22 -13.16 -6.80
CA ALA A 35 13.03 -13.45 -7.58
C ALA A 35 11.75 -13.14 -6.77
N LYS A 36 11.73 -13.42 -5.47
CA LYS A 36 10.66 -13.04 -4.55
C LYS A 36 10.53 -11.51 -4.40
N ASN A 37 11.64 -10.79 -4.34
CA ASN A 37 11.64 -9.32 -4.35
C ASN A 37 11.11 -8.76 -5.68
N THR A 38 11.44 -9.41 -6.79
CA THR A 38 10.91 -9.05 -8.12
C THR A 38 9.41 -9.28 -8.19
N TRP A 39 8.90 -10.42 -7.69
CA TRP A 39 7.47 -10.70 -7.53
C TRP A 39 6.77 -9.59 -6.74
N TYR A 40 7.34 -9.23 -5.59
CA TYR A 40 6.77 -8.18 -4.73
C TYR A 40 6.65 -6.85 -5.47
N ARG A 41 7.78 -6.38 -6.03
CA ARG A 41 7.86 -5.11 -6.77
C ARG A 41 6.93 -5.08 -7.97
N HIS A 42 6.75 -6.20 -8.66
CA HIS A 42 5.83 -6.32 -9.79
C HIS A 42 4.37 -6.02 -9.39
N TRP A 43 3.85 -6.73 -8.39
CA TRP A 43 2.46 -6.56 -7.97
C TRP A 43 2.19 -5.20 -7.32
N VAL A 44 3.17 -4.66 -6.59
CA VAL A 44 3.10 -3.29 -6.09
C VAL A 44 3.06 -2.29 -7.23
N ALA A 45 3.95 -2.38 -8.22
CA ALA A 45 3.99 -1.43 -9.33
C ALA A 45 2.69 -1.44 -10.15
N LEU A 46 2.18 -2.63 -10.48
CA LEU A 46 0.93 -2.77 -11.23
C LEU A 46 -0.25 -2.17 -10.45
N GLY A 47 -0.37 -2.50 -9.16
CA GLY A 47 -1.47 -2.03 -8.33
C GLY A 47 -1.42 -0.53 -8.05
N LEU A 48 -0.23 0.01 -7.72
CA LEU A 48 -0.06 1.44 -7.46
C LEU A 48 -0.27 2.28 -8.72
N ALA A 49 0.10 1.79 -9.91
CA ALA A 49 -0.20 2.49 -11.17
C ALA A 49 -1.71 2.67 -11.38
N ALA A 50 -2.50 1.62 -11.17
CA ALA A 50 -3.96 1.68 -11.30
C ALA A 50 -4.61 2.55 -10.23
N VAL A 51 -4.13 2.48 -8.98
CA VAL A 51 -4.61 3.36 -7.89
C VAL A 51 -4.28 4.81 -8.21
N GLU A 52 -3.03 5.10 -8.61
CA GLU A 52 -2.56 6.45 -8.94
C GLU A 52 -3.48 7.06 -9.99
N GLU A 53 -3.75 6.37 -11.11
CA GLU A 53 -4.69 6.81 -12.14
C GLU A 53 -6.07 7.09 -11.56
N GLY A 54 -6.63 6.14 -10.81
CA GLY A 54 -7.95 6.25 -10.22
C GLY A 54 -8.09 7.39 -9.20
N LEU A 55 -6.99 7.85 -8.60
CA LEU A 55 -6.99 8.98 -7.67
C LEU A 55 -7.21 10.35 -8.35
N ALA A 56 -7.16 10.44 -9.68
CA ALA A 56 -7.37 11.70 -10.42
C ALA A 56 -8.68 12.41 -10.01
N VAL A 57 -9.74 11.64 -9.75
CA VAL A 57 -11.07 12.20 -9.46
C VAL A 57 -11.18 12.93 -8.13
N PHE A 58 -10.27 12.66 -7.19
CA PHE A 58 -10.31 13.29 -5.88
C PHE A 58 -9.71 14.70 -5.92
N ASP A 59 -8.96 15.04 -6.96
CA ASP A 59 -8.43 16.39 -7.17
C ASP A 59 -7.69 16.92 -5.92
N GLY A 60 -6.84 16.06 -5.35
CA GLY A 60 -6.08 16.35 -4.14
C GLY A 60 -6.88 16.28 -2.82
N ARG A 61 -8.17 15.93 -2.83
CA ARG A 61 -8.93 15.67 -1.61
C ARG A 61 -8.73 14.23 -1.11
N LEU A 62 -9.11 13.97 0.14
CA LEU A 62 -9.26 12.63 0.69
C LEU A 62 -10.58 12.00 0.19
N SER A 63 -10.73 10.70 0.41
CA SER A 63 -11.85 9.91 -0.10
C SER A 63 -13.22 10.37 0.38
N LEU A 64 -13.29 11.07 1.52
CA LEU A 64 -14.49 11.69 2.07
C LEU A 64 -14.39 13.23 2.12
N GLY A 65 -13.66 13.84 1.18
CA GLY A 65 -13.41 15.28 1.13
C GLY A 65 -12.19 15.66 1.95
N GLU A 66 -12.40 16.24 3.14
CA GLU A 66 -11.29 16.64 4.04
C GLU A 66 -10.95 15.58 5.09
N ARG A 67 -11.67 14.46 5.11
CA ARG A 67 -11.48 13.38 6.07
C ARG A 67 -11.07 12.07 5.38
N PRO A 68 -10.21 11.27 6.02
CA PRO A 68 -9.89 9.94 5.51
C PRO A 68 -11.09 9.01 5.63
N GLY A 69 -11.12 8.01 4.75
CA GLY A 69 -12.06 6.91 4.76
C GLY A 69 -11.32 5.58 4.60
N TYR A 70 -12.05 4.54 4.19
CA TYR A 70 -11.47 3.20 4.07
C TYR A 70 -10.46 3.07 2.92
N LEU A 71 -10.45 3.99 1.95
CA LEU A 71 -9.42 4.00 0.90
C LEU A 71 -8.06 4.32 1.50
N GLU A 72 -7.95 5.38 2.29
CA GLU A 72 -6.71 5.74 2.98
C GLU A 72 -6.30 4.64 3.98
N ALA A 73 -7.27 4.02 4.65
CA ALA A 73 -7.01 2.88 5.54
C ALA A 73 -6.37 1.68 4.81
N CYS A 74 -6.66 1.47 3.52
CA CYS A 74 -5.97 0.46 2.70
C CYS A 74 -4.65 0.98 2.10
N LEU A 75 -4.62 2.25 1.66
CA LEU A 75 -3.50 2.84 0.93
C LEU A 75 -2.28 3.07 1.82
N ILE A 76 -2.47 3.56 3.05
CA ILE A 76 -1.34 3.93 3.92
C ILE A 76 -0.50 2.70 4.33
N PRO A 77 -1.08 1.58 4.77
CA PRO A 77 -0.31 0.36 5.02
C PRO A 77 0.34 -0.21 3.75
N GLN A 78 -0.32 -0.08 2.59
CA GLN A 78 0.25 -0.54 1.33
C GLN A 78 1.48 0.29 0.92
N LEU A 79 1.45 1.61 1.17
CA LEU A 79 2.58 2.50 0.91
C LEU A 79 3.73 2.26 1.90
N TYR A 80 3.42 2.02 3.17
CA TYR A 80 4.40 1.61 4.18
C TYR A 80 5.17 0.36 3.72
N ASN A 81 4.42 -0.65 3.27
CA ASN A 81 4.96 -1.88 2.71
C ASN A 81 5.82 -1.63 1.46
N ALA A 82 5.34 -0.82 0.51
CA ALA A 82 6.12 -0.46 -0.67
C ALA A 82 7.47 0.20 -0.31
N ARG A 83 7.49 1.11 0.69
CA ARG A 83 8.72 1.73 1.22
C ARG A 83 9.66 0.69 1.84
N ARG A 84 9.12 -0.22 2.68
CA ARG A 84 9.90 -1.29 3.34
C ARG A 84 10.57 -2.24 2.34
N PHE A 85 9.95 -2.48 1.19
CA PHE A 85 10.48 -3.33 0.12
C PHE A 85 11.20 -2.55 -0.99
N ASN A 86 11.57 -1.28 -0.77
CA ASN A 86 12.31 -0.44 -1.71
C ASN A 86 11.65 -0.36 -3.10
N CYS A 87 10.32 -0.27 -3.15
CA CYS A 87 9.60 -0.01 -4.39
C CYS A 87 9.77 1.48 -4.76
N ASP A 88 9.98 1.76 -6.04
CA ASP A 88 10.03 3.14 -6.53
C ASP A 88 8.62 3.76 -6.49
N LEU A 89 8.52 4.94 -5.87
CA LEU A 89 7.29 5.69 -5.69
C LEU A 89 7.26 6.99 -6.51
N ALA A 90 8.33 7.31 -7.26
CA ALA A 90 8.42 8.54 -8.05
C ALA A 90 7.31 8.62 -9.11
N ALA A 91 6.82 7.48 -9.59
CA ALA A 91 5.72 7.40 -10.55
C ALA A 91 4.31 7.66 -9.95
N TYR A 92 4.17 7.79 -8.62
CA TYR A 92 2.87 7.85 -7.94
C TYR A 92 2.67 9.13 -7.10
N PRO A 93 2.75 10.32 -7.70
CA PRO A 93 2.69 11.59 -6.97
C PRO A 93 1.35 11.84 -6.26
N ARG A 94 0.19 11.40 -6.79
CA ARG A 94 -1.10 11.58 -6.11
C ARG A 94 -1.22 10.68 -4.90
N ILE A 95 -0.74 9.44 -4.97
CA ILE A 95 -0.66 8.53 -3.82
C ILE A 95 0.21 9.14 -2.74
N VAL A 96 1.42 9.61 -3.09
CA VAL A 96 2.35 10.23 -2.13
C VAL A 96 1.72 11.48 -1.49
N ALA A 97 1.08 12.34 -2.28
CA ALA A 97 0.40 13.52 -1.76
C ALA A 97 -0.79 13.19 -0.85
N MET A 98 -1.58 12.17 -1.20
CA MET A 98 -2.68 11.70 -0.35
C MET A 98 -2.17 11.14 0.97
N ALA A 99 -1.08 10.37 0.93
CA ALA A 99 -0.44 9.86 2.13
C ALA A 99 0.10 10.97 3.03
N ALA A 100 0.77 11.98 2.46
CA ALA A 100 1.27 13.13 3.20
C ALA A 100 0.17 13.94 3.93
N ARG A 101 -1.08 13.91 3.44
CA ARG A 101 -2.23 14.51 4.14
C ARG A 101 -2.74 13.66 5.31
N CYS A 102 -2.48 12.35 5.28
CA CYS A 102 -2.90 11.41 6.32
C CYS A 102 -1.86 11.30 7.45
N GLU A 103 -0.56 11.34 7.11
CA GLU A 103 0.57 11.23 8.04
C GLU A 103 0.52 12.16 9.28
N PRO A 104 0.08 13.44 9.21
CA PRO A 104 0.01 14.29 10.39
C PRO A 104 -1.23 14.05 11.27
N LEU A 105 -2.20 13.24 10.83
CA LEU A 105 -3.41 12.99 11.61
C LEU A 105 -3.10 12.00 12.75
N GLU A 106 -3.51 12.33 13.97
CA GLU A 106 -3.31 11.51 15.17
C GLU A 106 -3.76 10.06 14.97
N ALA A 107 -4.89 9.84 14.30
CA ALA A 107 -5.41 8.51 14.02
C ALA A 107 -4.43 7.62 13.21
N PHE A 108 -3.68 8.19 12.26
CA PHE A 108 -2.68 7.42 11.50
C PHE A 108 -1.37 7.27 12.26
N GLN A 109 -0.98 8.26 13.07
CA GLN A 109 0.21 8.18 13.93
C GLN A 109 0.06 7.07 14.97
N LEU A 110 -1.10 7.00 15.65
CA LEU A 110 -1.42 5.96 16.64
C LEU A 110 -1.59 4.56 16.02
N ALA A 111 -1.87 4.48 14.71
CA ALA A 111 -2.02 3.23 13.99
C ALA A 111 -0.72 2.74 13.31
N ALA A 112 0.37 3.50 13.41
CA ALA A 112 1.65 3.12 12.80
C ALA A 112 2.21 1.85 13.47
N PRO A 113 2.84 0.93 12.71
CA PRO A 113 3.41 -0.30 13.28
C PRO A 113 4.37 -0.05 14.45
N GLU A 114 5.14 1.04 14.38
CA GLU A 114 6.18 1.38 15.36
C GLU A 114 5.63 1.81 16.72
N VAL A 115 4.34 2.13 16.83
CA VAL A 115 3.71 2.59 18.07
C VAL A 115 2.80 1.54 18.72
N GLN A 116 2.75 0.34 18.15
CA GLN A 116 1.95 -0.76 18.71
C GLN A 116 2.68 -1.43 19.87
N ALA A 117 1.92 -1.98 20.82
CA ALA A 117 2.47 -2.60 22.03
C ALA A 117 3.33 -3.85 21.73
N ASP A 118 3.10 -4.49 20.58
CA ASP A 118 3.78 -5.68 20.08
C ASP A 118 4.90 -5.36 19.07
N ALA A 119 5.32 -4.10 18.92
CA ALA A 119 6.40 -3.68 18.02
C ALA A 119 7.82 -4.13 18.44
N GLN A 120 7.94 -5.14 19.31
CA GLN A 120 9.20 -5.68 19.84
C GLN A 120 9.55 -7.05 19.27
#